data_AF-A0A382XCX9-F1
#
_entry.id   AF-A0A382XCX9-F1
#
_cell.length_a   1.000
_cell.length_b   1.000
_cell.length_c   1.000
_cell.angle_alpha   90.00
_cell.angle_beta   90.00
_cell.angle_gamma   90.00
#
_symmetry.space_group_name_H-M   'P 1'
#
loop_
_entity.id
_entity.type
_entity.pdbx_description
1 polymer ?
#
loop_
_entity_poly.entity_id
_entity_poly.type
_entity_poly.pdbx_seq_one_letter_code
_entity_poly.pdbx_strand_id
1 'polypeptide(L)'
;MSIENLNPQQLQAVRHGEGPLMVVAGAGSGKTRVITCRIAHLIKEKGISPESILAITFTNKAAGEMKERVRNMLDLRGAFPWVSTFHSFCLRILRRHISELDFSNYFAV
;
A
#
# COMPACT_ATOMS: atom_id res chain seq x y z
N MET A 1 4.92 -11.21 11.32
CA MET A 1 5.11 -12.18 10.21
C MET A 1 6.41 -11.82 9.49
N SER A 2 7.44 -12.68 9.53
CA SER A 2 8.77 -12.40 8.96
C SER A 2 8.81 -12.64 7.44
N ILE A 3 9.68 -11.91 6.75
CA ILE A 3 10.00 -12.05 5.32
C ILE A 3 10.64 -13.43 5.02
N GLU A 4 11.11 -14.13 6.05
CA GLU A 4 11.78 -15.44 5.98
C GLU A 4 10.96 -16.56 5.32
N ASN A 5 9.64 -16.47 5.30
CA ASN A 5 8.77 -17.51 4.74
C ASN A 5 8.39 -17.25 3.26
N LEU A 6 9.15 -16.43 2.53
CA LEU A 6 8.92 -16.14 1.10
C LEU A 6 9.81 -17.04 0.24
N ASN A 7 9.29 -17.47 -0.92
CA ASN A 7 10.12 -18.14 -1.91
C ASN A 7 11.11 -17.13 -2.56
N PRO A 8 12.14 -17.61 -3.28
CA PRO A 8 13.17 -16.73 -3.85
C PRO A 8 12.62 -15.60 -4.74
N GLN A 9 11.61 -15.89 -5.58
CA GLN A 9 11.01 -14.90 -6.48
C GLN A 9 10.20 -13.83 -5.72
N GLN A 10 9.45 -14.24 -4.70
CA GLN A 10 8.72 -13.33 -3.82
C GLN A 10 9.68 -12.45 -3.04
N LEU A 11 10.77 -13.03 -2.53
CA LEU A 11 11.82 -12.30 -1.80
C LEU A 11 12.50 -11.27 -2.70
N GLN A 12 12.80 -11.62 -3.95
CA GLN A 12 13.35 -10.69 -4.94
C GLN A 12 12.40 -9.50 -5.17
N ALA A 13 11.10 -9.75 -5.34
CA ALA A 13 10.11 -8.68 -5.50
C ALA A 13 9.97 -7.79 -4.25
N VAL A 14 10.06 -8.38 -3.05
CA VAL A 14 10.04 -7.63 -1.79
C VAL A 14 11.28 -6.75 -1.62
N ARG A 15 12.46 -7.26 -1.97
CA ARG A 15 13.75 -6.58 -1.83
C ARG A 15 14.10 -5.63 -2.96
N HIS A 16 13.34 -5.61 -4.05
CA HIS A 16 13.57 -4.70 -5.17
C HIS A 16 13.71 -3.25 -4.67
N GLY A 17 14.78 -2.58 -5.07
CA GLY A 17 15.13 -1.24 -4.61
C GLY A 17 14.36 -0.17 -5.37
N GLU A 18 15.13 0.68 -6.04
CA GLU A 18 14.63 1.83 -6.78
C GLU A 18 14.09 1.45 -8.17
N GLY A 19 13.32 2.37 -8.75
CA GLY A 19 12.78 2.25 -10.10
C GLY A 19 11.57 1.30 -10.22
N PRO A 20 11.00 1.22 -11.43
CA PRO A 20 9.79 0.43 -11.69
C PRO A 20 10.01 -1.08 -11.51
N LEU A 21 8.98 -1.76 -11.00
CA LEU A 21 8.93 -3.23 -10.94
C LEU A 21 7.53 -3.70 -11.34
N MET A 22 7.47 -4.68 -12.25
CA MET A 22 6.24 -5.41 -12.58
C MET A 22 6.33 -6.85 -12.07
N VAL A 23 5.35 -7.26 -11.25
CA VAL A 23 5.25 -8.64 -10.74
C VAL A 23 4.09 -9.36 -11.42
N VAL A 24 4.39 -10.30 -12.31
CA VAL A 24 3.39 -11.13 -13.00
C VAL A 24 3.26 -12.46 -12.27
N ALA A 25 2.06 -12.78 -11.77
CA ALA A 25 1.84 -14.01 -11.04
C ALA A 25 0.39 -14.51 -11.11
N GLY A 26 0.22 -15.83 -11.23
CA GLY A 26 -1.08 -16.51 -11.29
C GLY A 26 -1.91 -16.37 -10.00
N ALA A 27 -3.15 -16.87 -10.03
CA ALA A 27 -3.98 -16.95 -8.82
C ALA A 27 -3.28 -17.79 -7.73
N GLY A 28 -3.52 -17.48 -6.45
CA GLY A 28 -2.93 -18.22 -5.32
C GLY A 28 -1.42 -18.03 -5.08
N SER A 29 -0.68 -17.38 -5.97
CA SER A 29 0.79 -17.17 -5.88
C SER A 29 1.29 -16.25 -4.76
N GLY A 30 0.38 -15.70 -3.94
CA GLY A 30 0.77 -14.84 -2.81
C GLY A 30 1.01 -13.37 -3.17
N LYS A 31 0.46 -12.84 -4.28
CA LYS A 31 0.59 -11.42 -4.69
C LYS A 31 0.36 -10.42 -3.54
N THR A 32 -0.75 -10.56 -2.83
CA THR A 32 -1.08 -9.67 -1.70
C THR A 32 -0.02 -9.76 -0.60
N ARG A 33 0.51 -10.96 -0.34
CA ARG A 33 1.57 -11.17 0.65
C ARG A 33 2.86 -10.47 0.24
N VAL A 34 3.25 -10.57 -1.03
CA VAL A 34 4.41 -9.85 -1.59
C VAL A 34 4.27 -8.34 -1.39
N ILE A 35 3.10 -7.78 -1.74
CA ILE A 35 2.85 -6.33 -1.57
C ILE A 35 2.95 -5.92 -0.09
N THR A 36 2.30 -6.66 0.82
CA THR A 36 2.34 -6.32 2.26
C THR A 36 3.74 -6.47 2.86
N CYS A 37 4.47 -7.51 2.48
CA CYS A 37 5.85 -7.72 2.92
C CYS A 37 6.79 -6.64 2.36
N ARG A 38 6.57 -6.20 1.11
CA ARG A 38 7.33 -5.10 0.51
C ARG A 38 7.13 -3.79 1.27
N ILE A 39 5.89 -3.42 1.58
CA ILE A 39 5.60 -2.24 2.41
C ILE A 39 6.33 -2.35 3.75
N ALA A 40 6.27 -3.51 4.40
CA ALA A 40 6.94 -3.71 5.67
C ALA A 40 8.48 -3.62 5.56
N HIS A 41 9.06 -4.18 4.51
CA HIS A 41 10.49 -4.11 4.20
C HIS A 41 10.96 -2.67 3.97
N LEU A 42 10.23 -1.89 3.16
CA LEU A 42 10.55 -0.49 2.90
C LEU A 42 10.56 0.34 4.19
N ILE A 43 9.64 0.07 5.11
CA ILE A 43 9.56 0.81 6.39
C ILE A 43 10.65 0.33 7.35
N LYS A 44 10.73 -0.97 7.62
CA LYS A 44 11.62 -1.52 8.67
C LYS A 44 13.09 -1.56 8.28
N GLU A 45 13.38 -1.99 7.05
CA GLU A 45 14.76 -2.22 6.62
C GLU A 45 15.32 -1.05 5.81
N LYS A 46 14.47 -0.34 5.06
CA LYS A 46 14.90 0.84 4.28
C LYS A 46 14.65 2.18 4.98
N GLY A 47 13.96 2.18 6.13
CA GLY A 47 13.71 3.39 6.92
C GLY A 47 12.80 4.41 6.22
N ILE A 48 12.03 3.99 5.20
CA ILE A 48 11.12 4.88 4.49
C ILE A 48 9.95 5.25 5.41
N SER A 49 9.64 6.55 5.48
CA SER A 49 8.49 7.03 6.24
C SER A 49 7.21 6.34 5.75
N PRO A 50 6.38 5.78 6.64
CA PRO A 50 5.11 5.17 6.27
C PRO A 50 4.25 6.06 5.36
N GLU A 51 4.20 7.36 5.63
CA GLU A 51 3.36 8.32 4.90
C GLU A 51 3.79 8.56 3.46
N SER A 52 5.04 8.19 3.12
CA SER A 52 5.59 8.26 1.76
C SER A 52 5.18 7.06 0.89
N ILE A 53 4.46 6.08 1.44
CA ILE A 53 4.06 4.85 0.75
C ILE A 53 2.55 4.89 0.45
N LEU A 54 2.21 4.63 -0.81
CA LEU A 54 0.85 4.49 -1.31
C LEU A 54 0.64 3.09 -1.91
N ALA A 55 -0.33 2.36 -1.36
CA ALA A 55 -0.82 1.09 -1.84
C ALA A 55 -2.29 1.22 -2.27
N ILE A 56 -2.57 0.94 -3.55
CA ILE A 56 -3.91 1.05 -4.13
C ILE A 56 -4.40 -0.34 -4.56
N THR A 57 -5.70 -0.58 -4.37
CA THR A 57 -6.40 -1.76 -4.88
C THR A 57 -7.80 -1.38 -5.40
N PHE A 58 -8.57 -2.34 -5.92
CA PHE A 58 -9.89 -2.07 -6.49
C PHE A 58 -11.03 -2.14 -5.47
N THR A 59 -10.94 -3.00 -4.45
CA THR A 59 -12.04 -3.24 -3.52
C THR A 59 -11.73 -2.77 -2.11
N ASN A 60 -12.76 -2.27 -1.41
CA ASN A 60 -12.64 -1.87 -0.01
C ASN A 60 -12.20 -3.04 0.87
N LYS A 61 -12.69 -4.26 0.58
CA LYS A 61 -12.29 -5.48 1.28
C LYS A 61 -10.78 -5.73 1.16
N ALA A 62 -10.23 -5.68 -0.05
CA ALA A 62 -8.80 -5.90 -0.26
C ALA A 62 -7.95 -4.80 0.41
N ALA A 63 -8.42 -3.54 0.39
CA ALA A 63 -7.74 -2.43 1.06
C ALA A 63 -7.72 -2.65 2.58
N GLY A 64 -8.85 -3.04 3.17
CA GLY A 64 -8.96 -3.35 4.60
C GLY A 64 -8.07 -4.52 5.02
N GLU A 65 -8.10 -5.63 4.27
CA GLU A 65 -7.25 -6.79 4.53
C GLU A 65 -5.75 -6.46 4.43
N MET A 66 -5.36 -5.66 3.43
CA MET A 66 -3.97 -5.23 3.26
C MET A 66 -3.53 -4.32 4.41
N LYS A 67 -4.37 -3.38 4.82
CA LYS A 67 -4.12 -2.49 5.96
C LYS A 67 -3.89 -3.27 7.25
N GLU A 68 -4.74 -4.25 7.51
CA GLU A 68 -4.65 -5.10 8.70
C GLU A 68 -3.37 -5.96 8.70
N ARG A 69 -3.03 -6.56 7.55
CA ARG A 69 -1.77 -7.31 7.41
C ARG A 69 -0.54 -6.44 7.66
N VAL A 70 -0.50 -5.24 7.08
CA VAL A 70 0.62 -4.30 7.29
C VAL A 70 0.72 -3.88 8.75
N ARG A 71 -0.43 -3.66 9.42
CA ARG A 71 -0.48 -3.29 10.84
C ARG A 71 0.12 -4.38 11.71
N ASN A 72 -0.31 -5.62 11.50
CA ASN A 72 0.20 -6.78 12.22
C ASN A 72 1.67 -7.08 11.91
N MET A 73 2.18 -6.67 10.75
CA MET A 73 3.61 -6.82 10.42
C MET A 73 4.48 -5.76 11.10
N LEU A 74 3.98 -4.54 11.27
CA LEU A 74 4.79 -3.40 11.65
C LEU A 74 4.68 -3.02 13.14
N ASP A 75 3.60 -3.41 13.83
CA ASP A 75 3.32 -3.02 15.22
C ASP A 75 3.50 -1.51 15.46
N LEU A 76 3.06 -0.69 14.49
CA LEU A 76 3.22 0.76 14.54
C LEU A 76 2.16 1.36 15.44
N ARG A 77 2.60 2.14 16.43
CA ARG A 77 1.75 3.00 17.27
C ARG A 77 1.52 4.39 16.67
N GLY A 78 2.08 4.68 15.49
CA GLY A 78 2.10 6.00 14.87
C GLY A 78 1.68 6.00 13.40
N ALA A 79 2.40 6.77 12.58
CA ALA A 79 2.11 6.97 11.16
C ALA A 79 1.99 5.65 10.38
N PHE A 80 1.06 5.60 9.43
CA PHE A 80 0.70 4.40 8.69
C PHE A 80 0.71 4.67 7.18
N PRO A 81 1.10 3.70 6.32
CA PRO A 81 1.03 3.89 4.89
C PRO A 81 -0.39 4.12 4.38
N TRP A 82 -0.50 4.83 3.26
CA TRP A 82 -1.77 5.01 2.58
C TRP A 82 -2.16 3.69 1.92
N VAL A 83 -3.19 3.03 2.44
CA VAL A 83 -3.77 1.82 1.84
C VAL A 83 -5.23 2.09 1.54
N SER A 84 -5.59 2.11 0.26
CA SER A 84 -6.92 2.58 -0.18
C SER A 84 -7.36 1.97 -1.51
N THR A 85 -8.61 2.23 -1.90
CA THR A 85 -9.02 2.04 -3.29
C THR A 85 -8.65 3.24 -4.14
N PHE A 86 -8.68 3.08 -5.47
CA PHE A 86 -8.54 4.22 -6.39
C PHE A 86 -9.54 5.34 -6.05
N HIS A 87 -10.83 5.00 -5.91
CA HIS A 87 -11.89 5.95 -5.59
C HIS A 87 -11.64 6.67 -4.26
N SER A 88 -11.32 5.93 -3.19
CA SER A 88 -11.07 6.54 -1.88
C SER A 88 -9.84 7.46 -1.89
N PHE A 89 -8.79 7.10 -2.63
CA PHE A 89 -7.61 7.94 -2.77
C PHE A 89 -7.90 9.23 -3.55
N CYS A 90 -8.54 9.11 -4.71
CA CYS A 90 -8.93 10.27 -5.53
C CYS A 90 -9.89 11.19 -4.78
N LEU A 91 -10.90 10.63 -4.10
CA LEU A 91 -11.83 11.41 -3.29
C LEU A 91 -11.07 12.20 -2.20
N ARG A 92 -10.07 11.61 -1.55
CA ARG A 92 -9.25 12.31 -0.55
C ARG A 92 -8.47 13.47 -1.14
N ILE A 93 -7.91 13.32 -2.34
CA ILE A 93 -7.23 14.40 -3.05
C ILE A 93 -8.23 15.52 -3.35
N LEU A 94 -9.38 15.19 -3.94
CA LEU A 94 -10.42 16.17 -4.26
C LEU A 94 -10.92 16.89 -2.99
N ARG A 95 -11.21 16.18 -1.91
CA ARG A 95 -11.63 16.82 -0.65
C ARG A 95 -10.63 17.83 -0.08
N ARG A 96 -9.35 17.76 -0.49
CA ARG A 96 -8.31 18.70 -0.08
C ARG A 96 -8.07 19.82 -1.10
N HIS A 97 -8.21 19.52 -2.39
CA HIS A 97 -7.71 20.36 -3.48
C HIS A 97 -8.76 20.75 -4.53
N ILE A 98 -10.03 20.34 -4.41
CA ILE A 98 -11.03 20.57 -5.46
C ILE A 98 -11.33 22.05 -5.72
N SER A 99 -11.05 22.93 -4.76
CA SER A 99 -11.13 24.38 -4.95
C SER A 99 -10.17 24.91 -6.01
N GLU A 100 -9.08 24.20 -6.31
CA GLU A 100 -8.15 24.54 -7.40
C GLU A 100 -8.79 24.35 -8.79
N LEU A 101 -9.93 23.66 -8.85
CA LEU A 101 -10.74 23.46 -10.05
C LEU A 101 -12.01 24.31 -10.03
N ASP A 102 -12.09 25.33 -9.17
CA ASP A 102 -13.25 26.20 -8.96
C ASP A 102 -14.54 25.47 -8.52
N PHE A 103 -14.40 24.29 -7.92
CA PHE A 103 -15.53 23.58 -7.31
C PHE A 103 -15.59 23.79 -5.79
N SER A 104 -16.81 23.69 -5.25
CA SER A 104 -17.03 23.70 -3.80
C SER A 104 -16.47 22.45 -3.14
N ASN A 105 -15.85 22.62 -1.95
CA ASN A 105 -15.42 21.53 -1.09
C ASN A 105 -16.60 20.67 -0.56
N TYR A 106 -17.85 21.16 -0.68
CA TYR A 106 -19.07 20.49 -0.24
C TYR A 106 -19.79 19.70 -1.34
N PHE A 107 -19.05 19.05 -2.24
CA PHE A 107 -19.63 18.19 -3.28
C PHE A 107 -20.15 16.85 -2.72
N ALA A 108 -21.17 16.28 -3.36
CA ALA A 108 -21.67 14.93 -3.07
C ALA A 108 -20.90 13.87 -3.90
N VAL A 109 -20.88 12.62 -3.42
CA VAL A 109 -20.27 11.46 -4.09
C VAL A 109 -21.37 10.47 -4.46
#